data_AF-A0A037ZNV4-F1
#
_entry.id   AF-A0A037ZNV4-F1
#
_cell.length_a   1.000
_cell.length_b   1.000
_cell.length_c   1.000
_cell.angle_alpha   90.00
_cell.angle_beta   90.00
_cell.angle_gamma   90.00
#
_symmetry.space_group_name_H-M   'P 1'
#
loop_
_entity.id
_entity.type
_entity.pdbx_description
1 polymer ?
#
loop_
_entity_poly.entity_id
_entity_poly.type
_entity_poly.pdbx_seq_one_letter_code
_entity_poly.pdbx_strand_id
1 'polypeptide(L)'
;MTKARNLKRLTMVTETGMNAALLDLRAAVDARGAIDEHIAELDQMRLSILSDPVSEAILSGADQRWLVWAEQERRHLNAALARARVAEARAKTAAAKAFGRHQAMQLVVEKRLRR
;
A
#
# COMPACT_ATOMS: atom_id res chain seq x y z
N MET A 1 -17.67 17.26 -34.66
CA MET A 1 -16.58 17.35 -33.66
C MET A 1 -15.25 17.08 -34.34
N THR A 2 -14.26 17.97 -34.22
CA THR A 2 -12.95 17.86 -34.88
C THR A 2 -12.07 16.78 -34.24
N LYS A 3 -11.35 16.01 -35.06
CA LYS A 3 -10.45 14.90 -34.61
C LYS A 3 -9.44 15.35 -33.54
N ALA A 4 -8.91 16.56 -33.66
CA ALA A 4 -8.00 17.15 -32.67
C ALA A 4 -8.63 17.30 -31.27
N ARG A 5 -9.93 17.66 -31.20
CA ARG A 5 -10.66 17.79 -29.93
C ARG A 5 -10.85 16.43 -29.26
N ASN A 6 -11.09 15.38 -30.04
CA ASN A 6 -11.23 14.02 -29.53
C ASN A 6 -9.91 13.47 -29.01
N LEU A 7 -8.78 13.73 -29.70
CA LEU A 7 -7.45 13.35 -29.23
C LEU A 7 -7.08 14.05 -27.92
N LYS A 8 -7.31 15.37 -27.82
CA LYS A 8 -7.07 16.12 -26.58
C LYS A 8 -7.90 15.57 -25.41
N ARG A 9 -9.18 15.25 -25.64
CA ARG A 9 -10.04 14.61 -24.64
C ARG A 9 -9.52 13.24 -24.22
N LEU A 10 -9.08 12.42 -25.18
CA LEU A 10 -8.57 11.08 -24.88
C LEU A 10 -7.26 11.13 -24.08
N THR A 11 -6.34 12.04 -24.41
CA THR A 11 -5.12 12.27 -23.62
C THR A 11 -5.47 12.65 -22.19
N MET A 12 -6.38 13.60 -21.99
CA MET A 12 -6.84 14.02 -20.66
C MET A 12 -7.42 12.85 -19.86
N VAL A 13 -8.27 12.02 -20.48
CA VAL A 13 -8.83 10.83 -19.81
C VAL A 13 -7.74 9.84 -19.41
N THR A 14 -6.75 9.60 -20.27
CA THR A 14 -5.63 8.69 -19.94
C THR A 14 -4.73 9.25 -18.83
N GLU A 15 -4.53 10.56 -18.79
CA GLU A 15 -3.77 11.26 -17.76
C GLU A 15 -4.49 11.20 -16.40
N THR A 16 -5.78 11.53 -16.37
CA THR A 16 -6.61 11.40 -15.16
C THR A 16 -6.64 9.96 -14.66
N GLY A 17 -6.78 8.98 -15.56
CA GLY A 17 -6.74 7.57 -15.20
C GLY A 17 -5.39 7.11 -14.65
N MET A 18 -4.29 7.64 -15.17
CA MET A 18 -2.94 7.40 -14.65
C MET A 18 -2.78 7.98 -13.24
N ASN A 19 -3.20 9.23 -13.03
CA ASN A 19 -3.11 9.91 -11.74
C ASN A 19 -3.95 9.20 -10.67
N ALA A 20 -5.16 8.75 -11.02
CA ALA A 20 -6.00 7.97 -10.12
C ALA A 20 -5.31 6.65 -9.70
N ALA A 21 -4.76 5.91 -10.67
CA ALA A 21 -4.07 4.65 -10.37
C ALA A 21 -2.79 4.85 -9.53
N LEU A 22 -2.10 5.98 -9.69
CA LEU A 22 -0.96 6.39 -8.86
C LEU A 22 -1.39 6.72 -7.43
N LEU A 23 -2.51 7.41 -7.25
CA LEU A 23 -3.08 7.71 -5.94
C LEU A 23 -3.49 6.43 -5.21
N ASP A 24 -4.14 5.50 -5.92
CA ASP A 24 -4.53 4.19 -5.37
C ASP A 24 -3.30 3.38 -4.93
N LEU A 25 -2.23 3.40 -5.75
CA LEU A 25 -0.96 2.76 -5.39
C LEU A 25 -0.36 3.39 -4.13
N ARG A 26 -0.36 4.72 -4.04
CA ARG A 26 0.16 5.41 -2.86
C ARG A 26 -0.62 5.02 -1.61
N ALA A 27 -1.94 5.03 -1.67
CA ALA A 27 -2.79 4.61 -0.56
C ALA A 27 -2.53 3.16 -0.14
N ALA A 28 -2.32 2.25 -1.10
CA ALA A 28 -1.99 0.85 -0.80
C ALA A 28 -0.62 0.68 -0.14
N VAL A 29 0.38 1.45 -0.56
CA VAL A 29 1.71 1.47 0.05
C VAL A 29 1.65 2.02 1.47
N ASP A 30 0.94 3.14 1.68
CA ASP A 30 0.78 3.76 3.00
C ASP A 30 0.03 2.82 3.96
N ALA A 31 -1.03 2.15 3.50
CA ALA A 31 -1.75 1.17 4.30
C ALA A 31 -0.89 -0.04 4.68
N ARG A 32 0.00 -0.51 3.80
CA ARG A 32 0.98 -1.54 4.14
C ARG A 32 1.98 -1.03 5.18
N GLY A 33 2.52 0.16 4.97
CA GLY A 33 3.50 0.79 5.86
C GLY A 33 2.98 0.89 7.30
N ALA A 34 1.74 1.34 7.48
CA ALA A 34 1.11 1.44 8.80
C ALA A 34 1.01 0.07 9.52
N ILE A 35 0.78 -1.03 8.77
CA ILE A 35 0.74 -2.37 9.37
C ILE A 35 2.15 -2.85 9.75
N ASP A 36 3.14 -2.60 8.89
CA ASP A 36 4.53 -2.95 9.19
C ASP A 36 5.05 -2.17 10.42
N GLU A 37 4.68 -0.89 10.56
CA GLU A 37 4.98 -0.06 11.74
C GLU A 37 4.35 -0.64 13.01
N HIS A 38 3.06 -1.00 12.98
CA HIS A 38 2.38 -1.58 14.13
C HIS A 38 3.01 -2.93 14.56
N ILE A 39 3.42 -3.77 13.60
CA ILE A 39 4.15 -5.01 13.93
C ILE A 39 5.48 -4.68 14.63
N ALA A 40 6.22 -3.69 14.13
CA ALA A 40 7.50 -3.28 14.72
C ALA A 40 7.32 -2.73 16.15
N GLU A 41 6.28 -1.92 16.39
CA GLU A 41 5.93 -1.43 17.73
C GLU A 41 5.61 -2.58 18.69
N LEU A 42 4.80 -3.54 18.24
CA LEU A 42 4.44 -4.71 19.05
C LEU A 42 5.67 -5.56 19.40
N ASP A 43 6.58 -5.75 18.45
CA ASP A 43 7.84 -6.46 18.68
C ASP A 43 8.76 -5.71 19.64
N GLN A 44 8.83 -4.38 19.57
CA GLN A 44 9.59 -3.57 20.53
C GLN A 44 9.02 -3.66 21.95
N MET A 45 7.70 -3.56 22.11
CA MET A 45 7.04 -3.74 23.41
C MET A 45 7.36 -5.11 23.98
N ARG A 46 7.31 -6.17 23.15
CA ARG A 46 7.63 -7.52 23.58
C ARG A 46 9.07 -7.66 24.08
N LEU A 47 10.04 -7.04 23.38
CA LEU A 47 11.44 -7.05 23.80
C LEU A 47 11.65 -6.32 25.13
N SER A 48 10.96 -5.19 25.35
CA SER A 48 11.06 -4.46 26.62
C SER A 48 10.58 -5.28 27.82
N ILE A 49 9.46 -6.00 27.69
CA ILE A 49 8.91 -6.84 28.77
C ILE A 49 9.83 -8.02 29.09
N LEU A 50 10.41 -8.66 28.06
CA LEU A 50 11.34 -9.76 28.25
C LEU A 50 12.69 -9.32 28.86
N SER A 51 13.01 -8.03 28.84
CA SER A 51 14.28 -7.49 29.33
C SER A 51 14.31 -7.20 30.83
N ASP A 52 13.16 -7.21 31.53
CA ASP A 52 13.08 -7.00 32.98
C ASP A 52 12.59 -8.25 33.74
N PRO A 53 13.49 -9.21 34.06
CA PRO A 53 13.14 -10.49 34.63
C PRO A 53 12.69 -10.46 36.11
N VAL A 54 12.62 -9.29 36.77
CA VAL A 54 12.25 -9.16 38.20
C VAL A 54 11.00 -8.28 38.39
N SER A 55 10.30 -7.92 37.30
CA SER A 55 9.09 -7.10 37.36
C SER A 55 7.94 -7.78 38.13
N GLU A 56 7.22 -7.00 38.91
CA GLU A 56 5.98 -7.38 39.64
C GLU A 56 4.88 -7.92 38.68
N ALA A 57 4.98 -7.58 37.38
CA ALA A 57 4.13 -8.10 36.30
C ALA A 57 4.36 -9.59 36.00
N ILE A 58 5.59 -10.08 36.17
CA ILE A 58 5.95 -11.50 36.04
C ILE A 58 5.33 -12.29 37.19
N LEU A 59 5.44 -11.76 38.41
CA LEU A 59 4.91 -12.39 39.63
C LEU A 59 3.38 -12.50 39.64
N SER A 60 2.68 -11.60 38.95
CA SER A 60 1.20 -11.60 38.84
C SER A 60 0.65 -12.34 37.62
N GLY A 61 1.52 -12.89 36.75
CA GLY A 61 1.13 -13.55 35.50
C GLY A 61 0.49 -12.62 34.45
N ALA A 62 0.55 -11.30 34.66
CA ALA A 62 0.08 -10.30 33.72
C ALA A 62 0.86 -10.36 32.39
N ASP A 63 2.16 -10.65 32.46
CA ASP A 63 3.00 -10.81 31.27
C ASP A 63 2.57 -11.99 30.39
N GLN A 64 2.09 -13.08 30.99
CA GLN A 64 1.66 -14.24 30.20
C GLN A 64 0.35 -13.95 29.45
N ARG A 65 -0.59 -13.21 30.05
CA ARG A 65 -1.79 -12.74 29.36
C ARG A 65 -1.46 -11.74 28.25
N TRP A 66 -0.54 -10.82 28.51
CA TRP A 66 -0.07 -9.87 27.50
C TRP A 66 0.61 -10.57 26.33
N LEU A 67 1.48 -11.56 26.58
CA LEU A 67 2.17 -12.34 25.54
C LEU A 67 1.19 -13.14 24.68
N VAL A 68 0.15 -13.73 25.28
CA VAL A 68 -0.90 -14.42 24.53
C VAL A 68 -1.68 -13.44 23.65
N TRP A 69 -2.04 -12.27 24.18
CA TRP A 69 -2.69 -11.21 23.41
C TRP A 69 -1.80 -10.73 22.26
N ALA A 70 -0.52 -10.46 22.52
CA ALA A 70 0.44 -9.98 21.52
C ALA A 70 0.62 -10.99 20.39
N GLU A 71 0.67 -12.30 20.68
CA GLU A 71 0.75 -13.32 19.64
C GLU A 71 -0.55 -13.43 18.81
N GLN A 72 -1.72 -13.26 19.43
CA GLN A 72 -2.99 -13.19 18.70
C GLN A 72 -3.04 -11.97 17.78
N GLU A 73 -2.64 -10.81 18.30
CA GLU A 73 -2.62 -9.57 17.53
C GLU A 73 -1.63 -9.64 16.37
N ARG A 74 -0.43 -10.20 16.60
CA ARG A 74 0.55 -10.43 15.54
C ARG A 74 0.01 -11.34 14.43
N ARG A 75 -0.78 -12.35 14.74
CA ARG A 75 -1.45 -13.19 13.72
C ARG A 75 -2.46 -12.39 12.91
N HIS A 76 -3.25 -11.55 13.56
CA HIS A 76 -4.20 -10.65 12.86
C HIS A 76 -3.46 -9.67 11.95
N LEU A 77 -2.41 -9.02 12.45
CA LEU A 77 -1.58 -8.08 11.69
C LEU A 77 -0.89 -8.77 10.51
N ASN A 78 -0.35 -9.97 10.68
CA ASN A 78 0.25 -10.73 9.58
C ASN A 78 -0.77 -11.09 8.48
N ALA A 79 -1.99 -11.47 8.87
CA ALA A 79 -3.06 -11.72 7.91
C ALA A 79 -3.48 -10.42 7.19
N ALA A 80 -3.54 -9.29 7.90
CA ALA A 80 -3.80 -7.98 7.30
C ALA A 80 -2.67 -7.57 6.34
N LEU A 81 -1.42 -7.77 6.72
CA LEU A 81 -0.24 -7.49 5.91
C LEU A 81 -0.24 -8.30 4.61
N ALA A 82 -0.59 -9.59 4.67
CA ALA A 82 -0.73 -10.42 3.48
C ALA A 82 -1.78 -9.84 2.51
N ARG A 83 -2.93 -9.40 3.03
CA ARG A 83 -3.97 -8.73 2.21
C ARG A 83 -3.48 -7.39 1.65
N ALA A 84 -2.79 -6.59 2.44
CA ALA A 84 -2.23 -5.30 2.02
C ALA A 84 -1.19 -5.48 0.90
N ARG A 85 -0.31 -6.48 1.00
CA ARG A 85 0.65 -6.82 -0.07
C ARG A 85 -0.03 -7.20 -1.38
N VAL A 86 -1.12 -7.99 -1.31
CA VAL A 86 -1.91 -8.32 -2.50
C VAL A 86 -2.55 -7.06 -3.10
N ALA A 87 -3.09 -6.17 -2.26
CA ALA A 87 -3.67 -4.90 -2.70
C ALA A 87 -2.63 -3.99 -3.38
N GLU A 88 -1.44 -3.84 -2.78
CA GLU A 88 -0.32 -3.09 -3.36
C GLU A 88 0.11 -3.67 -4.71
N ALA A 89 0.27 -4.99 -4.81
CA ALA A 89 0.64 -5.64 -6.07
C ALA A 89 -0.42 -5.41 -7.17
N ARG A 90 -1.71 -5.44 -6.82
CA ARG A 90 -2.81 -5.12 -7.74
C ARG A 90 -2.76 -3.65 -8.17
N ALA A 91 -2.60 -2.73 -7.24
CA ALA A 91 -2.50 -1.30 -7.52
C ALA A 91 -1.27 -0.98 -8.39
N LYS A 92 -0.12 -1.61 -8.12
CA LYS A 92 1.10 -1.48 -8.93
C LYS A 92 0.87 -1.94 -10.36
N THR A 93 0.18 -3.07 -10.54
CA THR A 93 -0.18 -3.57 -11.87
C THR A 93 -1.14 -2.62 -12.59
N ALA A 94 -2.12 -2.05 -11.87
CA ALA A 94 -3.06 -1.08 -12.43
C ALA A 94 -2.36 0.22 -12.86
N ALA A 95 -1.48 0.77 -12.01
CA ALA A 95 -0.66 1.95 -12.30
C ALA A 95 0.23 1.74 -13.53
N ALA A 96 0.92 0.59 -13.63
CA ALA A 96 1.74 0.25 -14.79
C ALA A 96 0.93 0.20 -16.09
N LYS A 97 -0.27 -0.40 -16.05
CA LYS A 97 -1.18 -0.44 -17.21
C LYS A 97 -1.68 0.96 -17.59
N ALA A 98 -2.06 1.78 -16.62
CA ALA A 98 -2.54 3.14 -16.87
C ALA A 98 -1.44 4.02 -17.46
N PHE A 99 -0.22 3.92 -16.93
CA PHE A 99 0.96 4.57 -17.47
C PHE A 99 1.23 4.16 -18.93
N GLY A 100 1.23 2.86 -19.23
CA GLY A 100 1.43 2.37 -20.60
C GLY A 100 0.36 2.89 -21.57
N ARG A 101 -0.90 2.97 -21.15
CA ARG A 101 -1.99 3.58 -21.95
C ARG A 101 -1.76 5.06 -22.20
N HIS A 102 -1.34 5.82 -21.19
CA HIS A 102 -1.03 7.23 -21.31
C HIS A 102 0.14 7.46 -22.28
N GLN A 103 1.24 6.70 -22.14
CA GLN A 103 2.37 6.76 -23.07
C GLN A 103 1.97 6.43 -24.51
N ALA A 104 1.18 5.37 -24.72
CA ALA A 104 0.69 5.03 -26.05
C ALA A 104 -0.14 6.17 -26.66
N MET A 105 -0.95 6.85 -25.85
CA MET A 105 -1.74 8.00 -26.30
C MET A 105 -0.85 9.19 -26.69
N GLN A 106 0.18 9.50 -25.90
CA GLN A 106 1.15 10.55 -26.23
C GLN A 106 1.81 10.29 -27.59
N LEU A 107 2.25 9.05 -27.85
CA LEU A 107 2.84 8.66 -29.13
C LEU A 107 1.86 8.79 -30.31
N VAL A 108 0.57 8.48 -30.11
CA VAL A 108 -0.46 8.64 -31.14
C VAL A 108 -0.68 10.13 -31.46
N VAL A 109 -0.72 10.99 -30.44
CA VAL A 109 -0.84 12.45 -30.63
C VAL A 109 0.37 12.99 -31.39
N GLU A 110 1.58 12.61 -30.99
CA GLU A 110 2.83 13.03 -31.65
C GLU A 110 2.86 12.62 -33.12
N LYS A 111 2.53 11.36 -33.44
CA LYS A 111 2.46 10.87 -34.83
C LYS A 111 1.39 11.59 -35.66
N ARG A 112 0.31 12.04 -35.04
CA ARG A 112 -0.78 12.79 -35.70
C ARG A 112 -0.46 14.26 -35.94
N LEU A 113 0.41 14.85 -35.12
CA LEU A 113 0.86 16.25 -35.27
C LEU A 113 1.99 16.39 -36.30
N ARG A 114 2.74 15.32 -36.58
CA ARG A 114 3.81 15.29 -37.60
C ARG A 114 3.33 14.99 -39.03
N ARG A 115 2.05 14.68 -39.23
CA ARG A 115 1.41 14.41 -40.53
C ARG A 115 0.43 15.52 -40.86
#